data_AF-A0A0K1JVG1-F1
#
_entry.id   AF-A0A0K1JVG1-F1
#
_cell.length_a   1.000
_cell.length_b   1.000
_cell.length_c   1.000
_cell.angle_alpha   90.00
_cell.angle_beta   90.00
_cell.angle_gamma   90.00
#
_symmetry.space_group_name_H-M   'P 1'
#
loop_
_entity.id
_entity.type
_entity.pdbx_description
1 polymer ?
#
loop_
_entity_poly.entity_id
_entity_poly.type
_entity_poly.pdbx_seq_one_letter_code
_entity_poly.pdbx_strand_id
1 'polypeptide(L)' 'MSAAMKRTLARWVHILLGVPVIGYVYTPFEALPGFAHLVRYIYLPALVLAGLWMWKGHAIKRILTGRTA' A
#
# COMPACT_ATOMS: atom_id res chain seq x y z
N MET A 1 -18.93 2.97 -9.29
CA MET A 1 -18.52 2.04 -8.20
C MET A 1 -19.07 2.52 -6.87
N SER A 2 -19.72 1.63 -6.09
CA SER A 2 -20.21 1.96 -4.76
C SER A 2 -19.07 2.32 -3.79
N ALA A 3 -19.35 3.12 -2.76
CA ALA A 3 -18.36 3.45 -1.74
C ALA A 3 -17.85 2.21 -0.99
N ALA A 4 -18.73 1.22 -0.79
CA ALA A 4 -18.39 -0.06 -0.21
C ALA A 4 -17.37 -0.81 -1.08
N MET A 5 -17.62 -0.91 -2.39
CA MET A 5 -16.71 -1.56 -3.33
C MET A 5 -15.32 -0.90 -3.35
N LYS A 6 -15.26 0.44 -3.33
CA LYS A 6 -13.99 1.18 -3.31
C LYS A 6 -13.15 0.86 -2.06
N ARG A 7 -13.78 0.76 -0.88
CA ARG A 7 -13.10 0.40 0.38
C ARG A 7 -12.60 -1.04 0.36
N THR A 8 -13.42 -1.96 -0.14
CA THR A 8 -13.05 -3.38 -0.27
C THR A 8 -11.84 -3.53 -1.20
N LEU A 9 -11.87 -2.89 -2.37
CA LEU A 9 -10.76 -2.94 -3.31
C LEU A 9 -9.47 -2.38 -2.72
N ALA A 10 -9.51 -1.20 -2.08
CA ALA A 10 -8.32 -0.61 -1.46
C ALA A 10 -7.69 -1.53 -0.40
N ARG A 11 -8.53 -2.20 0.41
CA ARG A 11 -8.07 -3.16 1.42
C ARG A 11 -7.40 -4.37 0.78
N TRP A 12 -8.03 -4.97 -0.24
CA TRP A 12 -7.47 -6.13 -0.92
C TRP A 12 -6.16 -5.80 -1.62
N VAL A 13 -6.05 -4.64 -2.28
CA VAL A 13 -4.79 -4.17 -2.87
C VAL A 13 -3.69 -4.07 -1.80
N HIS A 14 -3.99 -3.45 -0.65
CA HIS A 14 -3.01 -3.33 0.44
C HIS A 14 -2.59 -4.70 0.99
N ILE A 15 -3.54 -5.62 1.22
CA ILE A 15 -3.23 -6.97 1.70
C ILE A 15 -2.34 -7.72 0.70
N LEU A 16 -2.69 -7.69 -0.59
CA LEU A 16 -1.92 -8.39 -1.63
C LEU A 16 -0.50 -7.82 -1.79
N LEU A 17 -0.32 -6.50 -1.67
CA LEU A 17 1.00 -5.88 -1.66
C LEU A 17 1.84 -6.29 -0.43
N GLY A 18 1.19 -6.68 0.67
CA GLY A 18 1.85 -7.13 1.89
C GLY A 18 2.42 -8.55 1.79
N VAL A 19 1.84 -9.42 0.95
CA VAL A 19 2.26 -10.82 0.84
C VAL A 19 3.75 -10.96 0.45
N PRO A 20 4.27 -10.29 -0.59
CA PRO A 20 5.69 -10.34 -0.92
C PRO A 20 6.60 -9.75 0.17
N VAL A 21 6.13 -8.71 0.88
CA VAL A 21 6.88 -8.10 1.99
C VAL A 21 7.03 -9.09 3.14
N ILE A 22 5.98 -9.84 3.48
CA ILE A 22 6.03 -10.90 4.49
C ILE A 22 7.02 -11.99 4.06
N GLY A 23 6.93 -12.47 2.82
CA GLY A 23 7.87 -13.45 2.29
C GLY A 23 9.32 -12.99 2.40
N TYR A 24 9.59 -11.71 2.11
CA TYR A 24 10.90 -11.10 2.25
C TYR A 24 11.39 -11.01 3.70
N VAL A 25 10.50 -10.75 4.68
CA VAL A 25 10.88 -10.68 6.11
C VAL A 25 11.29 -12.04 6.65
N TYR A 26 10.65 -13.12 6.19
CA TYR A 26 10.87 -14.47 6.71
C TYR A 26 11.82 -15.34 5.86
N THR A 27 12.41 -14.79 4.78
CA THR A 27 13.34 -15.52 3.90
C THR A 27 14.75 -14.92 3.96
N PRO A 28 15.82 -15.73 3.98
CA PRO A 28 17.19 -15.21 3.91
C PRO A 28 17.45 -14.45 2.60
N PHE A 29 18.06 -13.26 2.69
CA PHE A 29 18.23 -12.34 1.57
C PHE A 29 19.15 -12.85 0.46
N GLU A 30 20.14 -13.67 0.80
CA GLU A 30 21.10 -14.21 -0.17
C GLU A 30 20.44 -15.14 -1.20
N ALA A 31 19.28 -15.72 -0.85
CA ALA A 31 18.56 -16.61 -1.74
C ALA A 31 17.92 -15.89 -2.93
N LEU A 32 17.66 -14.58 -2.85
CA LEU A 32 16.87 -13.86 -3.87
C LEU A 32 17.33 -12.39 -4.08
N PRO A 33 18.48 -12.15 -4.75
CA PRO A 33 19.02 -10.80 -4.95
C PRO A 33 18.06 -9.86 -5.70
N GLY A 34 17.33 -10.37 -6.71
CA GLY A 34 16.36 -9.57 -7.47
C GLY A 34 15.07 -9.27 -6.69
N PHE A 35 14.63 -10.22 -5.85
CA PHE A 35 13.40 -10.07 -5.07
C PHE A 35 13.55 -8.99 -3.99
N ALA A 36 14.74 -8.88 -3.39
CA ALA A 36 15.04 -7.84 -2.40
C ALA A 36 14.83 -6.43 -2.97
N HIS A 37 15.28 -6.17 -4.21
CA HIS A 37 15.07 -4.87 -4.86
C HIS A 37 13.60 -4.56 -5.10
N LEU A 38 12.83 -5.52 -5.62
CA LEU A 38 11.41 -5.35 -5.86
C LEU A 38 10.67 -5.04 -4.55
N VAL A 39 10.97 -5.77 -3.47
CA VAL A 39 10.29 -5.55 -2.19
C VAL A 39 10.64 -4.20 -1.59
N ARG A 40 11.92 -3.84 -1.56
CA ARG A 40 12.40 -2.58 -0.95
C ARG A 40 11.90 -1.34 -1.68
N TYR A 41 11.88 -1.36 -3.01
CA TYR A 41 11.65 -0.15 -3.82
C TYR A 41 10.28 -0.10 -4.50
N ILE A 42 9.54 -1.22 -4.56
CA ILE A 42 8.22 -1.25 -5.19
C ILE A 42 7.15 -1.66 -4.18
N TYR A 43 7.22 -2.88 -3.63
CA TYR A 43 6.13 -3.40 -2.79
C TYR A 43 6.00 -2.63 -1.48
N LEU A 44 7.09 -2.38 -0.77
CA LEU A 44 7.03 -1.67 0.52
C LEU A 44 6.56 -0.21 0.35
N PRO A 45 7.09 0.60 -0.58
CA PRO A 45 6.55 1.95 -0.82
C PRO A 45 5.08 1.93 -1.24
N ALA A 46 4.69 1.05 -2.16
CA ALA A 46 3.29 0.94 -2.61
C ALA A 46 2.35 0.53 -1.46
N LEU A 47 2.78 -0.41 -0.61
CA LEU A 47 2.04 -0.85 0.57
C LEU A 47 1.81 0.32 1.54
N VAL A 48 2.86 1.08 1.85
CA VAL A 48 2.80 2.25 2.74
C VAL A 48 1.88 3.32 2.16
N LEU A 49 2.01 3.65 0.87
CA LEU A 49 1.15 4.63 0.20
C LEU A 49 -0.32 4.19 0.21
N ALA A 50 -0.60 2.91 -0.06
CA ALA A 50 -1.95 2.36 0.02
C ALA A 50 -2.51 2.46 1.46
N GLY A 51 -1.69 2.17 2.48
CA GLY A 51 -2.06 2.30 3.90
C GLY A 51 -2.36 3.75 4.29
N LEU A 52 -1.47 4.68 3.93
CA LEU A 52 -1.65 6.12 4.17
C LEU A 52 -2.88 6.68 3.47
N TRP A 53 -3.17 6.22 2.25
CA TRP A 53 -4.38 6.61 1.53
C TRP A 53 -5.65 6.09 2.23
N MET A 54 -5.65 4.87 2.74
CA MET A 54 -6.78 4.35 3.52
C MET A 54 -6.97 5.09 4.84
N TRP A 55 -5.88 5.49 5.51
CA TRP A 55 -5.93 6.18 6.79
C TRP A 55 -6.28 7.66 6.68
N LYS A 56 -5.58 8.40 5.81
CA LYS A 56 -5.67 9.87 5.70
C LYS A 56 -6.15 10.36 4.33
N GLY A 57 -6.59 9.48 3.43
CA GLY A 57 -7.06 9.87 2.10
C GLY A 57 -8.20 10.88 2.12
N HIS A 58 -9.05 10.87 3.17
CA HIS A 58 -10.08 11.89 3.35
C HIS A 58 -9.48 13.28 3.66
N ALA A 59 -8.39 13.35 4.43
CA ALA A 59 -7.70 14.60 4.74
C ALA A 59 -6.96 15.12 3.51
N ILE A 60 -6.29 14.24 2.75
CA ILE A 60 -5.63 14.59 1.49
C ILE A 60 -6.65 15.15 0.49
N LYS A 61 -7.78 14.47 0.31
CA LYS A 61 -8.86 14.95 -0.56
C LYS A 61 -9.39 16.31 -0.12
N ARG A 62 -9.54 16.55 1.19
CA ARG A 62 -10.01 17.83 1.72
C ARG A 62 -9.04 18.97 1.42
N ILE A 63 -7.73 18.73 1.54
CA ILE A 63 -6.69 19.71 1.19
C ILE A 63 -6.75 20.01 -0.33
N LEU A 64 -6.81 18.97 -1.16
CA LEU A 64 -6.82 19.11 -2.61
C LEU A 64 -8.09 19.77 -3.16
N THR A 65 -9.23 19.60 -2.49
CA THR A 65 -10.51 20.22 -2.93
C THR A 65 -10.74 21.61 -2.35
N GLY A 66 -9.80 22.14 -1.55
CA GLY A 66 -9.88 23.51 -1.02
C GLY A 66 -11.10 23.79 -0.14
N ARG A 67 -11.82 22.75 0.33
CA ARG A 67 -12.94 22.93 1.25
C ARG A 67 -12.40 23.24 2.65
N THR A 68 -12.14 24.52 2.89
CA THR A 68 -12.13 25.12 4.22
C THR A 68 -13.53 24.93 4.83
N ALA A 69 -13.55 24.54 6.10
CA ALA A 69 -14.79 24.37 6.87
C ALA A 69 -15.62 25.66 6.90
#